data_AF-A0A7R9T1F5-F1
#
_entry.id   AF-A0A7R9T1F5-F1
#
_cell.length_a   1.000
_cell.length_b   1.000
_cell.length_c   1.000
_cell.angle_alpha   90.00
_cell.angle_beta   90.00
_cell.angle_gamma   90.00
#
_symmetry.space_group_name_H-M   'P 1'
#
loop_
_entity.id
_entity.type
_entity.pdbx_description
1 polymer ?
#
loop_
_entity_poly.entity_id
_entity_poly.type
_entity_poly.pdbx_seq_one_letter_code
_entity_poly.pdbx_strand_id
1 'polypeptide(L)'
;LEAKKSVAGVPAGDLAEAYEKSKRLNSELLRVMRESIGVNVELSPDVVFAILPTLASLAVRGDVAEALAQGGALDALAGALDLFAHDPAVCRKAIAAIESICRAGSPDASGATQDEEIIAIRSRLTNEAVDACGAAVARCAYDHVADARLSEAICALAHAFAEIGDYDRVQFLIGRECALVQAICKISKTHEHDERTQRASSLALAAFAACDENTKRVVESLGGIALIKRCVQELGIDDAQRAFPHVKRWISGKKTREDRERGARGFDSDDGETDVDVTGNL
;
A
#
# COMPACT_ATOMS: atom_id res chain seq x y z
N LEU A 1 -7.85 -35.97 31.35
CA LEU A 1 -9.29 -35.80 31.09
C LEU A 1 -9.66 -34.36 31.44
N GLU A 2 -9.32 -33.41 30.58
CA GLU A 2 -9.91 -32.08 30.62
C GLU A 2 -10.40 -31.77 29.21
N ALA A 3 -11.73 -31.78 29.09
CA ALA A 3 -12.44 -31.49 27.87
C ALA A 3 -12.25 -30.02 27.52
N LYS A 4 -11.58 -29.75 26.39
CA LYS A 4 -11.60 -28.44 25.74
C LYS A 4 -13.06 -28.12 25.41
N LYS A 5 -13.59 -27.14 26.13
CA LYS A 5 -14.96 -26.63 25.98
C LYS A 5 -15.21 -26.25 24.52
N SER A 6 -16.23 -26.88 23.95
CA SER A 6 -16.88 -26.50 22.71
C SER A 6 -17.36 -25.05 22.81
N VAL A 7 -16.93 -24.19 21.89
CA VAL A 7 -17.72 -23.01 21.57
C VAL A 7 -18.92 -23.52 20.75
N ALA A 8 -20.14 -23.30 21.26
CA ALA A 8 -21.41 -23.63 20.62
C ALA A 8 -21.77 -25.13 20.40
N GLY A 9 -21.34 -26.05 21.27
CA GLY A 9 -21.90 -27.42 21.30
C GLY A 9 -21.60 -28.30 20.07
N VAL A 10 -20.69 -27.88 19.19
CA VAL A 10 -20.20 -28.69 18.07
C VAL A 10 -18.96 -29.48 18.53
N PRO A 11 -18.91 -30.81 18.32
CA PRO A 11 -17.72 -31.61 18.60
C PRO A 11 -16.48 -31.06 17.88
N ALA A 12 -15.33 -31.02 18.56
CA ALA A 12 -14.09 -30.46 17.99
C ALA A 12 -13.64 -31.16 16.68
N GLY A 13 -13.99 -32.44 16.49
CA GLY A 13 -13.75 -33.17 15.25
C GLY A 13 -14.59 -32.67 14.08
N ASP A 14 -15.86 -32.39 14.32
CA ASP A 14 -16.79 -31.89 13.31
C ASP A 14 -16.45 -30.45 12.88
N LEU A 15 -15.89 -29.66 13.81
CA LEU A 15 -15.41 -28.30 13.51
C LEU A 15 -14.15 -28.31 12.62
N ALA A 16 -13.22 -29.24 12.86
CA ALA A 16 -12.03 -29.41 12.05
C ALA A 16 -12.36 -29.93 10.64
N GLU A 17 -13.31 -30.87 10.53
CA GLU A 17 -13.78 -31.37 9.24
C GLU A 17 -14.56 -30.30 8.45
N ALA A 18 -15.40 -29.50 9.12
CA ALA A 18 -16.07 -28.36 8.51
C ALA A 18 -15.09 -27.28 8.03
N TYR A 19 -14.03 -27.04 8.79
CA TYR A 19 -12.96 -26.11 8.43
C TYR A 19 -12.20 -26.56 7.17
N GLU A 20 -11.79 -27.82 7.11
CA GLU A 20 -11.13 -28.39 5.92
C GLU A 20 -12.04 -28.42 4.70
N LYS A 21 -13.33 -28.72 4.89
CA LYS A 21 -14.33 -28.66 3.81
C LYS A 21 -14.51 -27.24 3.29
N SER A 22 -14.56 -26.24 4.19
CA SER A 22 -14.61 -24.83 3.83
C SER A 22 -13.37 -24.40 3.03
N LYS A 23 -12.18 -24.82 3.44
CA LYS A 23 -10.91 -24.54 2.74
C LYS A 23 -10.93 -25.09 1.31
N ARG A 24 -11.41 -26.32 1.10
CA ARG A 24 -11.56 -26.91 -0.24
C ARG A 24 -12.59 -26.18 -1.09
N LEU A 25 -13.76 -25.86 -0.54
CA LEU A 25 -14.81 -25.12 -1.25
C LEU A 25 -14.34 -23.71 -1.64
N ASN A 26 -13.59 -23.03 -0.76
CA ASN A 26 -12.99 -21.74 -1.08
C ASN A 26 -11.95 -21.88 -2.21
N SER A 27 -11.13 -22.93 -2.19
CA SER A 27 -10.15 -23.20 -3.25
C SER A 27 -10.83 -23.49 -4.60
N GLU A 28 -11.94 -24.25 -4.62
CA GLU A 28 -12.72 -24.49 -5.83
C GLU A 28 -13.44 -23.23 -6.33
N LEU A 29 -14.06 -22.47 -5.42
CA LEU A 29 -14.68 -21.18 -5.73
C LEU A 29 -13.64 -20.24 -6.36
N LEU A 30 -12.43 -20.22 -5.82
CA LEU A 30 -11.32 -19.42 -6.33
C LEU A 30 -10.83 -19.84 -7.70
N ARG A 31 -10.71 -21.15 -7.95
CA ARG A 31 -10.42 -21.66 -9.28
C ARG A 31 -11.48 -21.19 -10.28
N VAL A 32 -12.76 -21.31 -9.91
CA VAL A 32 -13.88 -20.85 -10.73
C VAL A 32 -13.86 -19.33 -10.90
N MET A 33 -13.50 -18.55 -9.88
CA MET A 33 -13.39 -17.09 -9.97
C MET A 33 -12.21 -16.67 -10.85
N ARG A 34 -11.06 -17.34 -10.77
CA ARG A 34 -9.91 -17.08 -11.65
C ARG A 34 -10.23 -17.42 -13.10
N GLU A 35 -10.83 -18.59 -13.33
CA GLU A 35 -11.32 -18.98 -14.66
C GLU A 35 -12.39 -18.01 -15.15
N SER A 36 -13.29 -17.56 -14.28
CA SER A 36 -14.34 -16.60 -14.64
C SER A 36 -13.81 -15.20 -14.88
N ILE A 37 -12.81 -14.71 -14.14
CA ILE A 37 -12.14 -13.44 -14.44
C ILE A 37 -11.38 -13.62 -15.76
N GLY A 38 -10.51 -14.62 -15.89
CA GLY A 38 -9.74 -14.85 -17.12
C GLY A 38 -10.58 -15.05 -18.39
N VAL A 39 -11.73 -15.72 -18.30
CA VAL A 39 -12.62 -16.01 -19.44
C VAL A 39 -13.65 -14.89 -19.67
N ASN A 40 -14.14 -14.23 -18.62
CA ASN A 40 -15.19 -13.20 -18.75
C ASN A 40 -14.66 -11.77 -18.82
N VAL A 41 -13.36 -11.52 -18.63
CA VAL A 41 -12.82 -10.15 -18.74
C VAL A 41 -13.01 -9.57 -20.15
N GLU A 42 -13.01 -10.40 -21.21
CA GLU A 42 -13.31 -9.93 -22.58
C GLU A 42 -14.80 -9.96 -22.93
N LEU A 43 -15.64 -10.71 -22.19
CA LEU A 43 -16.99 -11.08 -22.64
C LEU A 43 -18.13 -10.63 -21.72
N SER A 44 -17.88 -10.35 -20.43
CA SER A 44 -18.96 -10.01 -19.47
C SER A 44 -18.44 -9.20 -18.26
N PRO A 45 -18.29 -7.87 -18.41
CA PRO A 45 -17.91 -6.96 -17.32
C PRO A 45 -18.82 -7.07 -16.08
N ASP A 46 -20.11 -7.37 -16.27
CA ASP A 46 -21.09 -7.52 -15.19
C ASP A 46 -20.75 -8.66 -14.21
N VAL A 47 -20.13 -9.73 -14.71
CA VAL A 47 -19.67 -10.86 -13.89
C VAL A 47 -18.51 -10.41 -13.00
N VAL A 48 -17.57 -9.64 -13.55
CA VAL A 48 -16.45 -9.07 -12.79
C VAL A 48 -16.98 -8.09 -11.72
N PHE A 49 -17.98 -7.27 -12.06
CA PHE A 49 -18.62 -6.36 -11.12
C PHE A 49 -19.30 -7.05 -9.93
N ALA A 50 -19.78 -8.28 -10.11
CA ALA A 50 -20.39 -9.10 -9.06
C ALA A 50 -19.33 -9.85 -8.22
N ILE A 51 -18.25 -10.31 -8.84
CA ILE A 51 -17.20 -11.11 -8.21
C ILE A 51 -16.29 -10.27 -7.30
N LEU A 52 -15.88 -9.07 -7.73
CA LEU A 52 -14.92 -8.24 -6.98
C LEU A 52 -15.39 -7.85 -5.57
N PRO A 53 -16.65 -7.41 -5.34
CA PRO A 53 -17.14 -7.13 -4.00
C PRO A 53 -17.19 -8.38 -3.11
N THR A 54 -17.49 -9.55 -3.69
CA THR A 54 -17.48 -10.82 -2.97
C THR A 54 -16.07 -11.18 -2.53
N LEU A 55 -15.06 -10.99 -3.38
CA LEU A 55 -13.65 -11.18 -3.00
C LEU A 55 -13.25 -10.28 -1.83
N ALA A 56 -13.57 -8.99 -1.90
CA ALA A 56 -13.28 -8.04 -0.83
C ALA A 56 -13.93 -8.47 0.49
N SER A 57 -15.21 -8.88 0.44
CA SER A 57 -15.93 -9.34 1.63
C SER A 57 -15.37 -10.64 2.21
N LEU A 58 -14.88 -11.55 1.37
CA LEU A 58 -14.30 -12.84 1.81
C LEU A 58 -12.89 -12.64 2.39
N ALA A 59 -12.13 -11.68 1.87
CA ALA A 59 -10.76 -11.38 2.28
C ALA A 59 -10.63 -10.82 3.70
N VAL A 60 -11.73 -10.45 4.37
CA VAL A 60 -11.70 -9.94 5.75
C VAL A 60 -11.19 -11.00 6.73
N ARG A 61 -11.38 -12.29 6.43
CA ARG A 61 -10.87 -13.40 7.25
C ARG A 61 -9.51 -13.89 6.75
N GLY A 62 -8.52 -13.96 7.63
CA GLY A 62 -7.15 -14.36 7.28
C GLY A 62 -7.03 -15.73 6.59
N ASP A 63 -7.79 -16.74 7.06
CA ASP A 63 -7.81 -18.09 6.49
C ASP A 63 -8.36 -18.11 5.05
N VAL A 64 -9.38 -17.29 4.80
CA VAL A 64 -9.97 -17.16 3.48
C VAL A 64 -9.07 -16.33 2.58
N ALA A 65 -8.52 -15.22 3.07
CA ALA A 65 -7.59 -14.37 2.32
C ALA A 65 -6.33 -15.12 1.86
N GLU A 66 -5.79 -15.98 2.71
CA GLU A 66 -4.68 -16.88 2.33
C GLU A 66 -5.08 -17.85 1.22
N ALA A 67 -6.25 -18.48 1.32
CA ALA A 67 -6.76 -19.30 0.23
C ALA A 67 -6.91 -18.47 -1.04
N LEU A 68 -7.45 -17.24 -0.95
CA LEU A 68 -7.63 -16.34 -2.10
C LEU A 68 -6.30 -16.04 -2.79
N ALA A 69 -5.27 -15.70 -2.01
CA ALA A 69 -3.94 -15.43 -2.55
C ALA A 69 -3.32 -16.67 -3.21
N GLN A 70 -3.36 -17.84 -2.54
CA GLN A 70 -2.88 -19.11 -3.11
C GLN A 70 -3.65 -19.54 -4.36
N GLY A 71 -4.93 -19.16 -4.47
CA GLY A 71 -5.77 -19.38 -5.65
C GLY A 71 -5.45 -18.49 -6.85
N GLY A 72 -4.51 -17.54 -6.72
CA GLY A 72 -4.15 -16.59 -7.77
C GLY A 72 -5.14 -15.41 -7.89
N ALA A 73 -5.85 -15.07 -6.82
CA ALA A 73 -6.77 -13.93 -6.83
C ALA A 73 -6.05 -12.60 -7.09
N LEU A 74 -4.83 -12.43 -6.56
CA LEU A 74 -4.04 -11.21 -6.76
C LEU A 74 -3.64 -11.03 -8.23
N ASP A 75 -3.19 -12.09 -8.92
CA ASP A 75 -2.90 -12.03 -10.36
C ASP A 75 -4.15 -11.68 -11.18
N ALA A 76 -5.30 -12.25 -10.81
CA ALA A 76 -6.56 -11.96 -11.47
C ALA A 76 -7.02 -10.50 -11.23
N LEU A 77 -6.79 -9.96 -10.02
CA LEU A 77 -7.07 -8.56 -9.68
C LEU A 77 -6.14 -7.60 -10.43
N ALA A 78 -4.85 -7.94 -10.55
CA ALA A 78 -3.91 -7.17 -11.36
C ALA A 78 -4.34 -7.14 -12.84
N GLY A 79 -4.72 -8.29 -13.41
CA GLY A 79 -5.26 -8.36 -14.76
C GLY A 79 -6.55 -7.56 -14.94
N ALA A 80 -7.44 -7.55 -13.93
CA ALA A 80 -8.65 -6.73 -13.97
C ALA A 80 -8.34 -5.22 -13.99
N LEU A 81 -7.32 -4.76 -13.27
CA LEU A 81 -6.88 -3.36 -13.32
C LEU A 81 -6.40 -2.97 -14.72
N ASP A 82 -5.65 -3.84 -15.39
CA ASP A 82 -5.13 -3.56 -16.74
C ASP A 82 -6.25 -3.62 -17.81
N LEU A 83 -7.12 -4.63 -17.72
CA LEU A 83 -8.16 -4.86 -18.74
C LEU A 83 -9.34 -3.88 -18.63
N PHE A 84 -9.66 -3.44 -17.41
CA PHE A 84 -10.71 -2.45 -17.15
C PHE A 84 -10.16 -1.06 -16.82
N ALA A 85 -8.95 -0.72 -17.29
CA ALA A 85 -8.34 0.60 -17.09
C ALA A 85 -9.15 1.78 -17.65
N HIS A 86 -10.23 1.52 -18.40
CA HIS A 86 -11.16 2.53 -18.88
C HIS A 86 -12.36 2.75 -17.94
N ASP A 87 -12.57 1.89 -16.95
CA ASP A 87 -13.70 1.93 -16.01
C ASP A 87 -13.22 2.11 -14.55
N PRO A 88 -13.23 3.36 -14.05
CA PRO A 88 -12.83 3.67 -12.67
C PRO A 88 -13.67 2.92 -11.61
N ALA A 89 -14.90 2.51 -11.92
CA ALA A 89 -15.74 1.80 -10.97
C ALA A 89 -15.29 0.35 -10.75
N VAL A 90 -14.83 -0.33 -11.82
CA VAL A 90 -14.20 -1.66 -11.70
C VAL A 90 -12.88 -1.53 -10.97
N CYS A 91 -12.03 -0.57 -11.36
CA CYS A 91 -10.74 -0.34 -10.71
C CYS A 91 -10.89 -0.09 -9.21
N ARG A 92 -11.87 0.71 -8.77
CA ARG A 92 -12.15 0.90 -7.33
C ARG A 92 -12.45 -0.40 -6.60
N LYS A 93 -13.27 -1.27 -7.19
CA LYS A 93 -13.60 -2.56 -6.58
C LYS A 93 -12.39 -3.48 -6.53
N ALA A 94 -11.55 -3.48 -7.56
CA ALA A 94 -10.31 -4.25 -7.58
C ALA A 94 -9.32 -3.75 -6.52
N ILE A 95 -9.07 -2.44 -6.44
CA ILE A 95 -8.21 -1.83 -5.40
C ILE A 95 -8.72 -2.17 -3.99
N ALA A 96 -10.01 -2.05 -3.73
CA ALA A 96 -10.60 -2.40 -2.45
C ALA A 96 -10.44 -3.90 -2.09
N ALA A 97 -10.55 -4.79 -3.08
CA ALA A 97 -10.31 -6.22 -2.88
C ALA A 97 -8.83 -6.51 -2.56
N ILE A 98 -7.90 -5.87 -3.26
CA ILE A 98 -6.46 -5.99 -2.97
C ILE A 98 -6.17 -5.49 -1.56
N GLU A 99 -6.67 -4.31 -1.18
CA GLU A 99 -6.48 -3.76 0.16
C GLU A 99 -7.03 -4.70 1.24
N SER A 100 -8.21 -5.28 1.01
CA SER A 100 -8.83 -6.23 1.95
C SER A 100 -7.96 -7.47 2.15
N ILE A 101 -7.30 -7.97 1.10
CA ILE A 101 -6.37 -9.10 1.19
C ILE A 101 -5.09 -8.68 1.94
N CYS A 102 -4.52 -7.51 1.65
CA CYS A 102 -3.34 -7.00 2.36
C CYS A 102 -3.60 -6.83 3.87
N ARG A 103 -4.78 -6.32 4.24
CA ARG A 103 -5.17 -6.05 5.62
C ARG A 103 -5.89 -7.23 6.29
N ALA A 104 -5.91 -8.41 5.67
CA ALA A 104 -6.57 -9.57 6.25
C ALA A 104 -5.99 -9.91 7.62
N GLY A 105 -6.88 -10.12 8.61
CA GLY A 105 -6.47 -10.29 10.00
C GLY A 105 -6.08 -9.00 10.72
N SER A 106 -6.24 -7.81 10.14
CA SER A 106 -5.94 -6.56 10.84
C SER A 106 -6.81 -6.40 12.11
N PRO A 107 -6.22 -5.97 13.23
CA PRO A 107 -6.90 -5.46 14.43
C PRO A 107 -8.15 -4.61 14.21
N ASP A 108 -8.12 -3.80 13.15
CA ASP A 108 -9.15 -2.81 12.85
C ASP A 108 -10.45 -3.45 12.32
N ALA A 109 -10.43 -4.73 11.96
CA ALA A 109 -11.63 -5.46 11.52
C ALA A 109 -12.57 -5.82 12.68
N SER A 110 -12.06 -5.96 13.91
CA SER A 110 -12.76 -5.93 15.21
C SER A 110 -11.83 -6.50 16.28
N GLY A 111 -11.20 -5.65 17.08
CA GLY A 111 -10.42 -6.04 18.25
C GLY A 111 -8.98 -6.43 17.93
N ALA A 112 -8.05 -5.58 18.35
CA ALA A 112 -6.62 -5.78 18.18
C ALA A 112 -6.12 -7.05 18.87
N THR A 113 -5.71 -8.04 18.08
CA THR A 113 -4.90 -9.17 18.55
C THR A 113 -3.44 -8.89 18.23
N GLN A 114 -2.56 -9.01 19.22
CA GLN A 114 -1.09 -9.03 19.02
C GLN A 114 -0.61 -10.45 18.67
N ASP A 115 -1.42 -11.17 17.91
CA ASP A 115 -1.14 -12.56 17.56
C ASP A 115 -0.06 -12.58 16.47
N GLU A 116 1.09 -13.15 16.80
CA GLU A 116 2.24 -13.26 15.89
C GLU A 116 1.87 -14.01 14.60
N GLU A 117 0.94 -14.97 14.67
CA GLU A 117 0.46 -15.72 13.51
C GLU A 117 -0.31 -14.81 12.55
N ILE A 118 -1.18 -13.94 13.11
CA ILE A 118 -1.95 -12.97 12.33
C ILE A 118 -1.04 -11.93 11.69
N ILE A 119 -0.02 -11.45 12.42
CA ILE A 119 0.98 -10.52 11.90
C ILE A 119 1.75 -11.16 10.74
N ALA A 120 2.15 -12.43 10.87
CA ALA A 120 2.86 -13.16 9.83
C ALA A 120 1.98 -13.37 8.58
N ILE A 121 0.71 -13.74 8.74
CA ILE A 121 -0.25 -13.88 7.65
C ILE A 121 -0.37 -12.55 6.89
N ARG A 122 -0.62 -11.45 7.60
CA ARG A 122 -0.80 -10.12 7.01
C ARG A 122 0.43 -9.64 6.23
N SER A 123 1.61 -9.86 6.80
CA SER A 123 2.89 -9.52 6.16
C SER A 123 3.09 -10.32 4.87
N ARG A 124 2.85 -11.64 4.91
CA ARG A 124 2.93 -12.51 3.73
C ARG A 124 1.93 -12.10 2.64
N LEU A 125 0.67 -11.87 2.98
CA LEU A 125 -0.36 -11.49 2.01
C LEU A 125 -0.08 -10.12 1.38
N THR A 126 0.40 -9.17 2.16
CA THR A 126 0.82 -7.87 1.64
C THR A 126 2.00 -8.03 0.68
N ASN A 127 2.98 -8.86 1.03
CA ASN A 127 4.12 -9.16 0.18
C ASN A 127 3.74 -9.81 -1.15
N GLU A 128 2.81 -10.77 -1.12
CA GLU A 128 2.27 -11.39 -2.34
C GLU A 128 1.50 -10.36 -3.18
N ALA A 129 0.75 -9.46 -2.55
CA ALA A 129 0.02 -8.40 -3.24
C ALA A 129 0.96 -7.37 -3.89
N VAL A 130 2.06 -7.00 -3.23
CA VAL A 130 3.08 -6.11 -3.81
C VAL A 130 3.67 -6.73 -5.07
N ASP A 131 4.07 -8.01 -5.01
CA ASP A 131 4.67 -8.72 -6.15
C ASP A 131 3.69 -8.86 -7.33
N ALA A 132 2.44 -9.23 -7.05
CA ALA A 132 1.45 -9.53 -8.09
C ALA A 132 0.80 -8.27 -8.69
N CYS A 133 0.46 -7.29 -7.85
CA CYS A 133 -0.40 -6.16 -8.24
C CYS A 133 0.33 -4.82 -8.28
N GLY A 134 1.51 -4.70 -7.67
CA GLY A 134 2.15 -3.42 -7.38
C GLY A 134 2.28 -2.47 -8.58
N ALA A 135 2.73 -2.99 -9.71
CA ALA A 135 2.88 -2.20 -10.94
C ALA A 135 1.53 -1.78 -11.55
N ALA A 136 0.52 -2.66 -11.52
CA ALA A 136 -0.83 -2.36 -12.01
C ALA A 136 -1.52 -1.29 -11.15
N VAL A 137 -1.33 -1.35 -9.82
CA VAL A 137 -1.82 -0.32 -8.89
C VAL A 137 -1.20 1.04 -9.20
N ALA A 138 0.12 1.09 -9.43
CA ALA A 138 0.81 2.35 -9.76
C ALA A 138 0.31 2.94 -11.09
N ARG A 139 0.10 2.12 -12.13
CA ARG A 139 -0.50 2.56 -13.40
C ARG A 139 -1.93 3.09 -13.21
N CYS A 140 -2.78 2.31 -12.54
CA CYS A 140 -4.16 2.70 -12.23
C CYS A 140 -4.23 4.05 -11.50
N ALA A 141 -3.28 4.35 -10.61
CA ALA A 141 -3.19 5.62 -9.91
C ALA A 141 -2.93 6.80 -10.85
N TYR A 142 -2.13 6.59 -11.89
CA TYR A 142 -1.85 7.61 -12.89
C TYR A 142 -3.02 7.85 -13.83
N ASP A 143 -3.61 6.78 -14.34
CA ASP A 143 -4.70 6.82 -15.33
C ASP A 143 -5.96 7.45 -14.75
N HIS A 144 -6.21 7.24 -13.46
CA HIS A 144 -7.42 7.70 -12.77
C HIS A 144 -7.18 8.73 -11.69
N VAL A 145 -6.09 9.51 -11.78
CA VAL A 145 -5.76 10.53 -10.79
C VAL A 145 -6.88 11.57 -10.58
N ALA A 146 -7.78 11.77 -11.54
CA ALA A 146 -8.91 12.70 -11.42
C ALA A 146 -10.11 12.14 -10.61
N ASP A 147 -10.17 10.83 -10.36
CA ASP A 147 -11.23 10.20 -9.56
C ASP A 147 -10.83 10.21 -8.08
N ALA A 148 -11.43 11.10 -7.29
CA ALA A 148 -11.08 11.28 -5.89
C ALA A 148 -11.27 10.01 -5.05
N ARG A 149 -12.36 9.26 -5.29
CA ARG A 149 -12.67 8.04 -4.51
C ARG A 149 -11.69 6.91 -4.80
N LEU A 150 -11.32 6.75 -6.06
CA LEU A 150 -10.29 5.78 -6.45
C LEU A 150 -8.92 6.22 -5.93
N SER A 151 -8.61 7.50 -6.02
CA SER A 151 -7.36 8.06 -5.50
C SER A 151 -7.20 7.87 -3.99
N GLU A 152 -8.28 8.09 -3.22
CA GLU A 152 -8.36 7.78 -1.78
C GLU A 152 -8.04 6.30 -1.51
N ALA A 153 -8.73 5.38 -2.20
CA ALA A 153 -8.53 3.93 -2.03
C ALA A 153 -7.10 3.49 -2.39
N ILE A 154 -6.52 4.05 -3.45
CA ILE A 154 -5.14 3.77 -3.85
C ILE A 154 -4.16 4.24 -2.77
N CYS A 155 -4.39 5.42 -2.18
CA CYS A 155 -3.54 5.90 -1.10
C CYS A 155 -3.67 5.02 0.16
N ALA A 156 -4.87 4.53 0.48
CA ALA A 156 -5.09 3.60 1.60
C ALA A 156 -4.38 2.25 1.39
N LEU A 157 -4.41 1.72 0.16
CA LEU A 157 -3.65 0.53 -0.23
C LEU A 157 -2.14 0.77 -0.18
N ALA A 158 -1.66 1.89 -0.70
CA ALA A 158 -0.24 2.24 -0.69
C ALA A 158 0.29 2.41 0.74
N HIS A 159 -0.53 2.94 1.65
CA HIS A 159 -0.24 2.95 3.07
C HIS A 159 -0.10 1.52 3.64
N ALA A 160 -0.99 0.59 3.27
CA ALA A 160 -0.88 -0.82 3.68
C ALA A 160 0.44 -1.45 3.21
N PHE A 161 0.84 -1.21 1.96
CA PHE A 161 2.12 -1.68 1.43
C PHE A 161 3.30 -1.18 2.25
N ALA A 162 3.34 0.11 2.57
CA ALA A 162 4.44 0.70 3.33
C ALA A 162 4.49 0.24 4.80
N GLU A 163 3.33 0.02 5.41
CA GLU A 163 3.22 -0.33 6.84
C GLU A 163 3.49 -1.82 7.11
N ILE A 164 3.08 -2.69 6.19
CA ILE A 164 3.02 -4.15 6.42
C ILE A 164 4.00 -4.91 5.52
N GLY A 165 4.29 -4.37 4.33
CA GLY A 165 5.14 -5.04 3.35
C GLY A 165 6.59 -5.13 3.81
N ASP A 166 7.24 -6.23 3.40
CA ASP A 166 8.68 -6.41 3.52
C ASP A 166 9.39 -5.37 2.66
N TYR A 167 10.39 -4.75 3.26
CA TYR A 167 11.07 -3.59 2.75
C TYR A 167 11.65 -3.81 1.34
N ASP A 168 12.26 -4.97 1.09
CA ASP A 168 12.86 -5.29 -0.22
C ASP A 168 11.82 -5.37 -1.35
N ARG A 169 10.59 -5.78 -1.02
CA ARG A 169 9.47 -5.82 -1.97
C ARG A 169 8.87 -4.45 -2.14
N VAL A 170 8.72 -3.69 -1.06
CA VAL A 170 8.25 -2.31 -1.13
C VAL A 170 9.23 -1.44 -1.94
N GLN A 171 10.54 -1.72 -1.88
CA GLN A 171 11.55 -1.10 -2.74
C GLN A 171 11.29 -1.32 -4.24
N PHE A 172 10.58 -2.35 -4.67
CA PHE A 172 10.14 -2.47 -6.07
C PHE A 172 9.21 -1.33 -6.48
N LEU A 173 8.31 -0.91 -5.59
CA LEU A 173 7.37 0.20 -5.82
C LEU A 173 8.04 1.58 -5.76
N ILE A 174 9.13 1.67 -5.01
CA ILE A 174 9.83 2.93 -4.69
C ILE A 174 11.08 3.12 -5.54
N GLY A 175 11.71 2.04 -6.01
CA GLY A 175 13.05 2.02 -6.57
C GLY A 175 13.19 2.76 -7.89
N ARG A 176 13.18 2.04 -9.01
CA ARG A 176 13.72 2.57 -10.28
C ARG A 176 12.92 3.72 -10.91
N GLU A 177 11.61 3.78 -10.64
CA GLU A 177 10.71 4.79 -11.22
C GLU A 177 9.89 5.55 -10.17
N CYS A 178 9.98 5.15 -8.89
CA CYS A 178 9.19 5.73 -7.79
C CYS A 178 7.69 5.88 -8.13
N ALA A 179 7.15 5.04 -9.01
CA ALA A 179 5.91 5.32 -9.74
C ALA A 179 4.73 5.52 -8.80
N LEU A 180 4.64 4.72 -7.73
CA LEU A 180 3.58 4.83 -6.75
C LEU A 180 3.70 6.10 -5.90
N VAL A 181 4.90 6.46 -5.43
CA VAL A 181 5.13 7.70 -4.66
C VAL A 181 4.84 8.93 -5.52
N GLN A 182 5.29 8.94 -6.77
CA GLN A 182 4.99 10.02 -7.71
C GLN A 182 3.49 10.14 -7.98
N ALA A 183 2.79 9.01 -8.14
CA ALA A 183 1.33 9.00 -8.31
C ALA A 183 0.63 9.57 -7.06
N ILE A 184 1.05 9.22 -5.84
CA ILE A 184 0.48 9.77 -4.60
C ILE A 184 0.74 11.28 -4.50
N CYS A 185 1.94 11.75 -4.83
CA CYS A 185 2.22 13.18 -4.90
C CYS A 185 1.32 13.90 -5.91
N LYS A 186 1.06 13.27 -7.06
CA LYS A 186 0.15 13.81 -8.09
C LYS A 186 -1.31 13.81 -7.61
N ILE A 187 -1.76 12.76 -6.94
CA ILE A 187 -3.08 12.65 -6.30
C ILE A 187 -3.29 13.80 -5.31
N SER A 188 -2.34 14.00 -4.39
CA SER A 188 -2.42 15.08 -3.39
C SER A 188 -2.47 16.47 -4.03
N LYS A 189 -1.74 16.70 -5.13
CA LYS A 189 -1.81 17.97 -5.88
C LYS A 189 -3.12 18.14 -6.65
N THR A 190 -3.66 17.06 -7.21
CA THR A 190 -4.89 17.09 -8.03
C THR A 190 -6.12 17.32 -7.17
N HIS A 191 -6.15 16.72 -5.98
CA HIS A 191 -7.29 16.78 -5.05
C HIS A 191 -7.00 17.72 -3.88
N GLU A 192 -6.48 18.91 -4.17
CA GLU A 192 -5.87 19.80 -3.17
C GLU A 192 -6.81 20.26 -2.04
N HIS A 193 -8.13 20.14 -2.24
CA HIS A 193 -9.20 20.52 -1.32
C HIS A 193 -10.07 19.34 -0.84
N ASP A 194 -9.85 18.11 -1.35
CA ASP A 194 -10.62 16.94 -0.91
C ASP A 194 -10.00 16.36 0.38
N GLU A 195 -10.68 16.53 1.50
CA GLU A 195 -10.15 16.17 2.81
C GLU A 195 -9.77 14.69 2.92
N ARG A 196 -10.59 13.78 2.37
CA ARG A 196 -10.35 12.33 2.46
C ARG A 196 -9.10 11.94 1.69
N THR A 197 -8.97 12.45 0.47
CA THR A 197 -7.80 12.21 -0.36
C THR A 197 -6.53 12.81 0.25
N GLN A 198 -6.62 13.99 0.87
CA GLN A 198 -5.48 14.60 1.58
C GLN A 198 -5.06 13.78 2.82
N ARG A 199 -6.01 13.30 3.62
CA ARG A 199 -5.74 12.39 4.75
C ARG A 199 -5.05 11.11 4.27
N ALA A 200 -5.63 10.45 3.26
CA ALA A 200 -5.09 9.18 2.77
C ALA A 200 -3.70 9.35 2.12
N SER A 201 -3.52 10.35 1.27
CA SER A 201 -2.23 10.60 0.60
C SER A 201 -1.13 11.04 1.57
N SER A 202 -1.44 11.88 2.56
CA SER A 202 -0.45 12.28 3.57
C SER A 202 -0.01 11.13 4.47
N LEU A 203 -0.93 10.23 4.85
CA LEU A 203 -0.61 9.00 5.57
C LEU A 203 0.30 8.08 4.75
N ALA A 204 -0.03 7.85 3.49
CA ALA A 204 0.77 7.01 2.60
C ALA A 204 2.19 7.56 2.40
N LEU A 205 2.32 8.87 2.12
CA LEU A 205 3.63 9.52 1.96
C LEU A 205 4.45 9.45 3.25
N ALA A 206 3.83 9.65 4.41
CA ALA A 206 4.51 9.55 5.69
C ALA A 206 4.99 8.13 5.99
N ALA A 207 4.16 7.12 5.67
CA ALA A 207 4.50 5.72 5.85
C ALA A 207 5.71 5.31 4.99
N PHE A 208 5.70 5.65 3.70
CA PHE A 208 6.86 5.42 2.84
C PHE A 208 8.11 6.13 3.37
N ALA A 209 8.01 7.41 3.72
CA ALA A 209 9.14 8.16 4.27
C ALA A 209 9.65 7.61 5.62
N ALA A 210 8.85 6.81 6.33
CA ALA A 210 9.25 6.17 7.58
C ALA A 210 9.94 4.81 7.40
N CYS A 211 9.86 4.20 6.21
CA CYS A 211 10.49 2.89 5.95
C CYS A 211 12.02 2.95 6.16
N ASP A 212 12.69 3.90 5.49
CA ASP A 212 14.14 4.11 5.61
C ASP A 212 14.57 5.47 5.03
N GLU A 213 15.86 5.81 5.18
CA GLU A 213 16.40 7.11 4.77
C GLU A 213 16.49 7.30 3.23
N ASN A 214 16.75 6.24 2.45
CA ASN A 214 16.72 6.31 0.99
C ASN A 214 15.30 6.54 0.47
N THR A 215 14.31 5.80 0.98
CA THR A 215 12.91 6.05 0.63
C THR A 215 12.48 7.45 1.02
N LYS A 216 12.86 7.91 2.23
CA LYS A 216 12.59 9.28 2.66
C LYS A 216 13.15 10.32 1.70
N ARG A 217 14.39 10.16 1.21
CA ARG A 217 14.97 11.07 0.21
C ARG A 217 14.18 11.07 -1.09
N VAL A 218 13.67 9.92 -1.53
CA VAL A 218 12.78 9.83 -2.70
C VAL A 218 11.51 10.64 -2.45
N VAL A 219 10.81 10.39 -1.34
CA VAL A 219 9.59 11.13 -0.98
C VAL A 219 9.85 12.64 -0.86
N GLU A 220 10.98 13.04 -0.26
CA GLU A 220 11.39 14.44 -0.14
C GLU A 220 11.68 15.07 -1.49
N SER A 221 12.42 14.40 -2.38
CA SER A 221 12.77 14.90 -3.72
C SER A 221 11.54 15.13 -4.61
N LEU A 222 10.48 14.35 -4.41
CA LEU A 222 9.20 14.48 -5.11
C LEU A 222 8.26 15.54 -4.48
N GLY A 223 8.70 16.17 -3.40
CA GLY A 223 7.93 17.17 -2.65
C GLY A 223 6.91 16.58 -1.68
N GLY A 224 6.96 15.27 -1.39
CA GLY A 224 6.01 14.59 -0.51
C GLY A 224 6.02 15.16 0.92
N ILE A 225 7.19 15.49 1.48
CA ILE A 225 7.27 16.12 2.81
C ILE A 225 6.62 17.50 2.83
N ALA A 226 6.72 18.27 1.74
CA ALA A 226 6.06 19.56 1.62
C ALA A 226 4.53 19.43 1.53
N LEU A 227 4.04 18.38 0.85
CA LEU A 227 2.60 18.06 0.80
C LEU A 227 2.07 17.69 2.18
N ILE A 228 2.78 16.83 2.93
CA ILE A 228 2.41 16.50 4.32
C ILE A 228 2.40 17.77 5.19
N LYS A 229 3.40 18.64 5.05
CA LYS A 229 3.47 19.92 5.76
C LYS A 229 2.26 20.80 5.45
N ARG A 230 1.85 20.92 4.19
CA ARG A 230 0.65 21.64 3.76
C ARG A 230 -0.61 21.08 4.41
N CYS A 231 -0.78 19.76 4.42
CA CYS A 231 -1.93 19.12 5.08
C CYS A 231 -2.03 19.55 6.55
N VAL A 232 -0.92 19.53 7.29
CA VAL A 232 -0.90 19.91 8.72
C VAL A 232 -1.13 21.41 8.92
N GLN A 233 -0.43 22.27 8.17
CA GLN A 233 -0.36 23.71 8.43
C GLN A 233 -1.49 24.52 7.82
N GLU A 234 -1.96 24.11 6.64
CA GLU A 234 -2.96 24.85 5.87
C GLU A 234 -4.35 24.21 5.97
N LEU A 235 -4.43 22.87 6.01
CA LEU A 235 -5.70 22.13 6.01
C LEU A 235 -6.11 21.62 7.39
N GLY A 236 -5.23 21.68 8.40
CA GLY A 236 -5.49 21.15 9.75
C GLY A 236 -5.58 19.63 9.83
N ILE A 237 -5.06 18.92 8.81
CA ILE A 237 -5.03 17.46 8.72
C ILE A 237 -3.72 16.96 9.34
N ASP A 238 -3.77 16.47 10.57
CA ASP A 238 -2.60 16.05 11.36
C ASP A 238 -2.45 14.53 11.55
N ASP A 239 -3.27 13.73 10.86
CA ASP A 239 -3.30 12.26 10.94
C ASP A 239 -1.91 11.64 10.74
N ALA A 240 -1.17 12.06 9.70
CA ALA A 240 0.18 11.61 9.42
C ALA A 240 1.18 11.96 10.55
N GLN A 241 1.01 13.13 11.19
CA GLN A 241 1.85 13.54 12.31
C GLN A 241 1.57 12.72 13.57
N ARG A 242 0.31 12.32 13.79
CA ARG A 242 -0.10 11.47 14.91
C ARG A 242 0.38 10.03 14.73
N ALA A 243 0.24 9.48 13.53
CA ALA A 243 0.66 8.12 13.21
C ALA A 243 2.19 7.96 13.20
N PHE A 244 2.92 8.97 12.70
CA PHE A 244 4.38 8.91 12.54
C PHE A 244 5.08 10.05 13.29
N PRO A 245 5.57 9.82 14.53
CA PRO A 245 6.13 10.88 15.38
C PRO A 245 7.29 11.68 14.78
N HIS A 246 8.04 11.07 13.84
CA HIS A 246 9.15 11.71 13.13
C HIS A 246 8.68 12.78 12.12
N VAL A 247 7.44 12.70 11.62
CA VAL A 247 6.88 13.66 10.66
C VAL A 247 6.89 15.08 11.23
N LYS A 248 6.54 15.25 12.52
CA LYS A 248 6.58 16.56 13.20
C LYS A 248 7.96 17.21 13.05
N ARG A 249 9.02 16.42 13.12
CA ARG A 249 10.40 16.89 12.97
C ARG A 249 10.67 17.31 11.52
N TRP A 250 10.33 16.45 10.56
CA TRP A 250 10.55 16.70 9.13
C TRP A 250 9.86 17.98 8.65
N ILE A 251 8.57 18.13 8.96
CA ILE A 251 7.79 19.30 8.50
C ILE A 251 8.19 20.61 9.20
N SER A 252 8.82 20.53 10.38
CA SER A 252 9.34 21.70 11.11
C SER A 252 10.63 22.27 10.53
N GLY A 253 11.35 21.50 9.68
CA GLY A 253 12.65 21.89 9.14
C GLY A 253 13.79 21.94 10.17
N LYS A 254 13.57 21.53 11.43
CA LYS A 254 14.63 21.48 12.45
C LYS A 254 15.57 20.31 12.18
N LYS A 255 16.73 20.59 11.58
CA LYS A 255 17.84 19.63 11.39
C LYS A 255 18.36 19.11 12.73
N THR A 256 18.56 17.79 12.82
CA THR A 256 19.18 17.15 13.99
C THR A 256 20.66 17.54 14.11
N ARG A 257 21.27 17.26 15.27
CA ARG A 257 22.71 17.44 15.46
C ARG A 257 23.51 16.56 14.49
N GLU A 258 23.08 15.33 14.25
CA GLU A 258 23.69 14.43 13.25
C GLU A 258 23.53 14.94 11.81
N ASP A 259 22.38 15.55 11.45
CA ASP A 259 22.18 16.16 10.12
C ASP A 259 23.10 17.37 9.90
N ARG A 260 23.35 18.14 10.97
CA ARG A 260 24.31 19.26 10.96
C ARG A 260 25.74 18.76 10.87
N GLU A 261 26.07 17.68 11.58
CA GLU A 261 27.40 17.07 11.55
C GLU A 261 27.69 16.36 10.21
N ARG A 262 26.69 15.75 9.55
CA ARG A 262 26.84 15.22 8.17
C ARG A 262 26.99 16.33 7.13
N GLY A 263 26.22 17.42 7.25
CA GLY A 263 26.36 18.58 6.38
C GLY A 263 27.71 19.29 6.54
N ALA A 264 28.29 19.28 7.75
CA ALA A 264 29.61 19.82 8.02
C ALA A 264 30.75 18.94 7.48
N ARG A 265 30.57 17.62 7.38
CA ARG A 265 31.57 16.69 6.81
C ARG A 265 31.55 16.61 5.28
N GLY A 266 30.58 17.24 4.62
CA GLY A 266 30.42 17.21 3.16
C GLY A 266 30.99 18.42 2.42
N PHE A 267 31.72 19.31 3.11
CA PHE A 267 32.25 20.56 2.53
C PHE A 267 33.73 20.81 2.90
N ASP A 268 34.48 19.76 3.25
CA ASP A 268 35.94 19.79 3.39
C ASP A 268 36.59 18.89 2.31
N SER A 269 36.18 19.06 1.04
CA SER A 269 37.05 18.68 -0.09
C SER A 269 37.74 19.94 -0.59
N ASP A 270 38.86 20.22 0.07
CA ASP A 270 40.13 20.63 -0.52
C ASP A 270 40.12 20.82 -2.06
N ASP A 271 39.66 21.97 -2.53
CA ASP A 271 40.14 22.55 -3.79
C ASP A 271 40.99 23.76 -3.40
N GLY A 272 42.23 23.43 -3.06
CA GLY A 272 43.29 24.38 -2.80
C GLY A 272 43.42 25.39 -3.94
N GLU A 273 43.62 26.63 -3.51
CA GLU A 273 44.21 27.71 -4.29
C GLU A 273 45.33 27.17 -5.19
N THR A 274 45.10 27.21 -6.49
CA THR A 274 46.19 27.46 -7.44
C THR A 274 45.84 28.72 -8.20
N ASP A 275 46.40 29.82 -7.71
CA ASP A 275 46.66 31.03 -8.50
C ASP A 275 47.36 30.60 -9.80
N VAL A 276 46.63 30.62 -10.91
CA VAL A 276 47.24 30.65 -12.24
C VAL A 276 47.07 32.07 -12.77
N ASP A 277 48.13 32.82 -12.54
CA ASP A 277 48.40 34.14 -13.12
C ASP A 277 48.44 34.01 -14.66
N VAL A 278 47.36 34.39 -15.33
CA VAL A 278 47.35 34.56 -16.80
C VAL A 278 47.42 36.05 -17.10
N THR A 279 48.63 36.59 -16.94
CA THR A 279 49.04 37.84 -17.57
C THR A 279 49.70 37.55 -18.93
N GLY A 280 49.07 38.02 -20.00
CA GLY A 280 49.78 38.66 -21.12
C GLY A 280 50.32 37.81 -22.28
N ASN A 281 49.74 38.07 -23.46
CA ASN A 281 50.38 38.26 -24.77
C ASN A 281 51.28 37.15 -25.37
N LEU A 282 50.75 36.44 -26.38
CA LEU A 282 51.06 36.60 -27.82
C LEU A 282 50.25 35.61 -28.66
#